data_AF-A0A3P9KDG2-F1
#
_entry.id   AF-A0A3P9KDG2-F1
#
_cell.length_a   1.000
_cell.length_b   1.000
_cell.length_c   1.000
_cell.angle_alpha   90.00
_cell.angle_beta   90.00
_cell.angle_gamma   90.00
#
_symmetry.space_group_name_H-M   'P 1'
#
loop_
_entity.id
_entity.type
_entity.pdbx_description
1 polymer ?
#
loop_
_entity_poly.entity_id
_entity_poly.type
_entity_poly.pdbx_seq_one_letter_code
_entity_poly.pdbx_strand_id
1 'polypeptide(L)'
;MADIAPLAVKRCESSSLCSVSMDTISSLTELEDLEKVYQQLCEEEKGVEAELDRLVGQEAAIHKKMQALQRMGPSLQLIGSDASQLSGMITFTCSLAENVSQKVRQLDLAKTRLYNVIQRADDILDLKFCTDGVQTALRNEDYEQAAAHIHRYLSLDQSVIELSRQGEESMIAVDASLVLLQEAEQKLKVIVAKKPKSKAVCLTWSAHPLSSKISYRLVTIFQIFFGFSRS
;
A
#
# COMPACT_ATOMS: atom_id res chain seq x y z
N MET A 1 -19.97 -22.14 -14.94
CA MET A 1 -21.40 -22.04 -15.31
C MET A 1 -21.86 -23.46 -15.57
N ALA A 2 -22.54 -24.07 -14.60
CA ALA A 2 -23.10 -25.41 -14.76
C ALA A 2 -24.53 -25.28 -15.25
N ASP A 3 -24.84 -25.88 -16.39
CA ASP A 3 -26.17 -25.96 -16.98
C ASP A 3 -27.13 -26.67 -16.01
N ILE A 4 -28.09 -25.92 -15.48
CA ILE A 4 -29.24 -26.47 -14.75
C ILE A 4 -30.33 -26.71 -15.80
N ALA A 5 -30.38 -27.94 -16.32
CA ALA A 5 -31.50 -28.40 -17.12
C ALA A 5 -32.77 -28.45 -16.24
N PRO A 6 -33.93 -27.98 -16.73
CA PRO A 6 -35.15 -27.95 -15.94
C PRO A 6 -35.71 -29.37 -15.79
N LEU A 7 -35.71 -29.88 -14.55
CA LEU A 7 -36.47 -31.07 -14.18
C LEU A 7 -37.96 -30.72 -14.28
N ALA A 8 -38.58 -31.10 -15.40
CA ALA A 8 -40.01 -31.09 -15.57
C ALA A 8 -40.63 -32.07 -14.56
N VAL A 9 -41.05 -31.54 -13.41
CA VAL A 9 -41.91 -32.24 -12.45
C VAL A 9 -43.25 -32.45 -13.15
N LYS A 10 -43.44 -33.65 -13.71
CA LYS A 10 -44.72 -34.08 -14.25
C LYS A 10 -45.67 -34.24 -13.05
N ARG A 11 -46.49 -33.23 -12.82
CA ARG A 11 -47.54 -33.21 -11.80
C ARG A 11 -48.48 -34.38 -12.10
N CYS A 12 -48.50 -35.41 -11.25
CA CYS A 12 -49.53 -36.45 -11.30
C CYS A 12 -50.85 -35.79 -10.91
N GLU A 13 -51.67 -35.50 -11.91
CA GLU A 13 -53.08 -35.21 -11.72
C GLU A 13 -53.76 -36.52 -11.35
N SER A 14 -54.02 -36.70 -10.06
CA SER A 14 -54.82 -37.78 -9.51
C SER A 14 -56.30 -37.55 -9.85
N SER A 15 -56.70 -37.92 -11.06
CA SER A 15 -58.09 -37.88 -11.52
C SER A 15 -58.72 -39.28 -11.44
N SER A 16 -59.61 -39.45 -10.45
CA SER A 16 -60.77 -40.36 -10.40
C SER A 16 -60.53 -41.88 -10.52
N LEU A 17 -60.69 -42.59 -9.39
CA LEU A 17 -60.39 -44.02 -9.19
C LEU A 17 -61.57 -44.99 -9.35
N CYS A 18 -62.66 -44.60 -10.01
CA CYS A 18 -63.61 -45.58 -10.51
C CYS A 18 -64.45 -44.97 -11.63
N SER A 19 -64.33 -45.51 -12.84
CA SER A 19 -65.15 -45.08 -13.97
C SER A 19 -66.61 -45.54 -13.88
N VAL A 20 -66.94 -46.48 -12.97
CA VAL A 20 -68.26 -47.09 -12.82
C VAL A 20 -68.81 -46.92 -11.40
N SER A 21 -70.03 -46.40 -11.27
CA SER A 21 -70.68 -46.18 -9.97
C SER A 21 -71.28 -47.49 -9.42
N MET A 22 -71.24 -47.68 -8.10
CA MET A 22 -71.84 -48.84 -7.42
C MET A 22 -73.35 -49.00 -7.73
N ASP A 23 -74.05 -47.87 -7.90
CA ASP A 23 -75.47 -47.83 -8.28
C ASP A 23 -75.72 -48.36 -9.69
N THR A 24 -74.80 -48.09 -10.63
CA THR A 24 -74.86 -48.61 -12.00
C THR A 24 -74.71 -50.12 -12.01
N ILE A 25 -73.76 -50.66 -11.25
CA ILE A 25 -73.51 -52.11 -11.12
C ILE A 25 -74.74 -52.84 -10.55
N SER A 26 -75.42 -52.21 -9.59
CA SER A 26 -76.61 -52.79 -8.92
C SER A 26 -77.86 -52.83 -9.81
N SER A 27 -77.87 -52.06 -10.91
CA SER A 27 -79.00 -51.96 -11.85
C SER A 27 -78.89 -52.86 -13.08
N LEU A 28 -77.75 -53.56 -13.26
CA LEU A 28 -77.49 -54.42 -14.40
C LEU A 28 -78.24 -55.74 -14.27
N THR A 29 -79.12 -56.05 -15.23
CA THR A 29 -79.87 -57.32 -15.30
C THR A 29 -79.57 -58.13 -16.56
N GLU A 30 -79.03 -57.49 -17.60
CA GLU A 30 -78.65 -58.11 -18.88
C GLU A 30 -77.19 -58.59 -18.84
N LEU A 31 -76.94 -59.78 -19.38
CA LEU A 31 -75.62 -60.43 -19.35
C LEU A 31 -74.56 -59.62 -20.14
N GLU A 32 -74.95 -59.05 -21.29
CA GLU A 32 -74.03 -58.31 -22.17
C GLU A 32 -73.53 -57.01 -21.52
N ASP A 33 -74.40 -56.30 -20.80
CA ASP A 33 -74.01 -55.08 -20.08
C ASP A 33 -73.11 -55.39 -18.87
N LEU A 34 -73.35 -56.52 -18.19
CA LEU A 34 -72.51 -56.99 -17.10
C LEU A 34 -71.10 -57.36 -17.60
N GLU A 35 -70.99 -58.07 -18.72
CA GLU A 35 -69.71 -58.42 -19.34
C GLU A 35 -68.92 -57.17 -19.76
N LYS A 36 -69.59 -56.16 -20.31
CA LYS A 36 -68.96 -54.90 -20.70
C LYS A 36 -68.40 -54.13 -19.51
N VAL A 37 -69.19 -54.01 -18.43
CA VAL A 37 -68.76 -53.33 -17.20
C VAL A 37 -67.62 -54.10 -16.52
N TYR A 38 -67.71 -55.43 -16.50
CA TYR A 38 -66.63 -56.28 -16.00
C TYR A 38 -65.33 -56.07 -16.78
N GLN A 39 -65.40 -56.06 -18.11
CA GLN A 39 -64.23 -55.84 -18.95
C GLN A 39 -63.61 -54.45 -18.74
N GLN A 40 -64.43 -53.42 -18.59
CA GLN A 40 -63.98 -52.06 -18.28
C GLN A 40 -63.26 -51.99 -16.93
N LEU A 41 -63.78 -52.65 -15.89
CA LEU A 41 -63.14 -52.74 -14.58
C LEU A 41 -61.80 -53.51 -14.66
N CYS A 42 -61.74 -54.60 -15.43
CA CYS A 42 -60.48 -55.33 -15.65
C CYS A 42 -59.42 -54.50 -16.38
N GLU A 43 -59.82 -53.59 -17.29
CA GLU A 43 -58.89 -52.67 -17.95
C GLU A 43 -58.39 -51.59 -16.99
N GLU A 44 -59.26 -51.07 -16.13
CA GLU A 44 -58.91 -50.10 -15.09
C GLU A 44 -57.98 -50.71 -14.04
N GLU A 45 -58.26 -51.92 -13.57
CA GLU A 45 -57.41 -52.68 -12.65
C GLU A 45 -55.99 -52.84 -13.21
N LYS A 46 -55.85 -53.25 -14.48
CA LYS A 46 -54.55 -53.35 -15.16
C LYS A 46 -53.84 -51.99 -15.26
N GLY A 47 -54.57 -50.91 -15.50
CA GLY A 47 -54.02 -49.56 -15.56
C GLY A 47 -53.48 -49.10 -14.21
N VAL A 48 -54.24 -49.33 -13.14
CA VAL A 48 -53.83 -49.01 -11.76
C VAL A 48 -52.64 -49.86 -11.34
N GLU A 49 -52.64 -51.15 -11.67
CA GLU A 49 -51.53 -52.06 -11.35
C GLU A 49 -50.24 -51.65 -12.08
N ALA A 50 -50.31 -51.26 -13.35
CA ALA A 50 -49.15 -50.74 -14.08
C ALA A 50 -48.60 -49.44 -13.49
N GLU A 51 -49.46 -48.53 -13.00
CA GLU A 51 -49.03 -47.29 -12.34
C GLU A 51 -48.44 -47.57 -10.96
N LEU A 52 -49.00 -48.53 -10.21
CA LEU A 52 -48.46 -48.97 -8.93
C LEU A 52 -47.06 -49.58 -9.12
N ASP A 53 -46.86 -50.46 -10.09
CA ASP A 53 -45.56 -51.02 -10.43
C ASP A 53 -44.55 -49.93 -10.82
N ARG A 54 -45.01 -48.91 -11.55
CA ARG A 54 -44.18 -47.76 -11.91
C ARG A 54 -43.73 -46.99 -10.66
N LEU A 55 -44.64 -46.74 -9.72
CA LEU A 55 -44.35 -46.00 -8.49
C LEU A 55 -43.45 -46.80 -7.54
N VAL A 56 -43.73 -48.08 -7.34
CA VAL A 56 -42.90 -49.00 -6.54
C VAL A 56 -41.52 -49.17 -7.17
N GLY A 57 -41.44 -49.27 -8.49
CA GLY A 57 -40.16 -49.30 -9.22
C GLY A 57 -39.31 -48.04 -9.03
N GLN A 58 -39.93 -46.87 -8.81
CA GLN A 58 -39.21 -45.62 -8.55
C GLN A 58 -38.68 -45.51 -7.12
N GLU A 59 -39.30 -46.17 -6.15
CA GLU A 59 -38.94 -46.10 -4.73
C GLU A 59 -37.47 -46.45 -4.51
N ALA A 60 -37.00 -47.56 -5.09
CA ALA A 60 -35.62 -48.01 -4.94
C ALA A 60 -34.60 -46.99 -5.49
N ALA A 61 -34.94 -46.29 -6.57
CA ALA A 61 -34.07 -45.26 -7.15
C ALA A 61 -34.01 -44.00 -6.27
N ILE A 62 -35.14 -43.58 -5.70
CA ILE A 62 -35.22 -42.45 -4.76
C ILE A 62 -34.45 -42.79 -3.48
N HIS A 63 -34.66 -43.97 -2.93
CA HIS A 63 -33.96 -44.43 -1.73
C HIS A 63 -32.43 -44.44 -1.92
N LYS A 64 -31.94 -44.90 -3.07
CA LYS A 64 -30.51 -44.84 -3.41
C LYS A 64 -29.97 -43.42 -3.46
N LYS A 65 -30.70 -42.48 -4.08
CA LYS A 65 -30.31 -41.06 -4.13
C LYS A 65 -30.30 -40.42 -2.74
N MET A 66 -31.31 -40.72 -1.92
CA MET A 66 -31.38 -40.23 -0.54
C MET A 66 -30.21 -40.74 0.30
N GLN A 67 -29.87 -42.02 0.18
CA GLN A 67 -28.74 -42.61 0.88
C GLN A 67 -27.40 -42.01 0.40
N ALA A 68 -27.26 -41.72 -0.88
CA ALA A 68 -26.08 -41.02 -1.42
C ALA A 68 -25.95 -39.62 -0.81
N LEU A 69 -27.03 -38.84 -0.75
CA LEU A 69 -27.03 -37.52 -0.12
C LEU A 69 -26.69 -37.58 1.37
N GLN A 70 -27.27 -38.54 2.11
CA GLN A 70 -26.96 -38.72 3.54
C GLN A 70 -25.47 -39.01 3.78
N ARG A 71 -24.84 -39.80 2.90
CA ARG A 71 -23.40 -40.11 2.98
C ARG A 71 -22.52 -38.89 2.69
N MET A 72 -23.01 -37.88 1.98
CA MET A 72 -22.26 -36.65 1.69
C MET A 72 -22.26 -35.65 2.85
N GLY A 73 -23.23 -35.73 3.76
CA GLY A 73 -23.36 -34.81 4.90
C GLY A 73 -22.07 -34.65 5.72
N PRO A 74 -21.43 -35.75 6.17
CA PRO A 74 -20.19 -35.68 6.92
C PRO A 74 -19.02 -35.01 6.18
N SER A 75 -18.89 -35.19 4.86
CA SER A 75 -17.78 -34.55 4.11
C SER A 75 -17.99 -33.05 3.98
N LEU A 76 -19.23 -32.60 3.80
CA LEU A 76 -19.56 -31.18 3.77
C LEU A 76 -19.34 -30.50 5.13
N GLN A 77 -19.66 -31.20 6.23
CA GLN A 77 -19.36 -30.71 7.57
C GLN A 77 -17.85 -30.57 7.81
N LEU A 78 -17.06 -31.55 7.38
CA LEU A 78 -15.60 -31.50 7.48
C LEU A 78 -15.03 -30.32 6.68
N ILE A 79 -15.46 -30.15 5.42
CA ILE A 79 -15.05 -29.02 4.57
C ILE A 79 -15.43 -27.68 5.21
N GLY A 80 -16.63 -27.59 5.81
CA GLY A 80 -17.06 -26.39 6.53
C GLY A 80 -16.18 -26.07 7.73
N SER A 81 -15.79 -27.08 8.51
CA SER A 81 -14.85 -26.95 9.62
C SER A 81 -13.47 -26.48 9.14
N ASP A 82 -12.92 -27.12 8.10
CA ASP A 82 -11.62 -26.77 7.52
C ASP A 82 -11.62 -25.34 6.98
N ALA A 83 -12.69 -24.93 6.29
CA ALA A 83 -12.85 -23.57 5.79
C ALA A 83 -12.91 -22.54 6.92
N SER A 84 -13.61 -22.85 8.02
CA SER A 84 -13.68 -21.98 9.20
C SER A 84 -12.32 -21.85 9.88
N GLN A 85 -11.61 -22.96 10.07
CA GLN A 85 -10.25 -22.96 10.62
C GLN A 85 -9.29 -22.16 9.75
N LEU A 86 -9.34 -22.36 8.42
CA LEU A 86 -8.51 -21.62 7.48
C LEU A 86 -8.82 -20.11 7.51
N SER A 87 -10.10 -19.73 7.56
CA SER A 87 -10.51 -18.33 7.71
C SER A 87 -9.94 -17.71 9.01
N GLY A 88 -9.96 -18.46 10.11
CA GLY A 88 -9.33 -18.04 11.37
C GLY A 88 -7.82 -17.85 11.23
N MET A 89 -7.11 -18.79 10.60
CA MET A 89 -5.67 -18.68 10.35
C MET A 89 -5.31 -17.49 9.46
N ILE A 90 -6.08 -17.25 8.39
CA ILE A 90 -5.89 -16.08 7.52
C ILE A 90 -6.09 -14.80 8.32
N THR A 91 -7.15 -14.70 9.11
CA THR A 91 -7.44 -13.51 9.93
C THR A 91 -6.33 -13.24 10.94
N PHE A 92 -5.84 -14.29 11.61
CA PHE A 92 -4.71 -14.18 12.53
C PHE A 92 -3.44 -13.70 11.80
N THR A 93 -3.14 -14.28 10.64
CA THR A 93 -1.97 -13.93 9.82
C THR A 93 -2.05 -12.49 9.33
N CYS A 94 -3.22 -12.04 8.86
CA CYS A 94 -3.46 -10.67 8.45
C CYS A 94 -3.26 -9.69 9.63
N SER A 95 -3.80 -10.03 10.80
CA SER A 95 -3.66 -9.20 12.00
C SER A 95 -2.19 -9.07 12.42
N LEU A 96 -1.42 -10.16 12.35
CA LEU A 96 0.00 -10.15 12.63
C LEU A 96 0.78 -9.31 11.60
N ALA A 97 0.49 -9.49 10.30
CA ALA A 97 1.12 -8.73 9.23
C ALA A 97 0.85 -7.22 9.35
N GLU A 98 -0.38 -6.83 9.70
CA GLU A 98 -0.74 -5.43 9.96
C GLU A 98 0.04 -4.88 11.17
N ASN A 99 0.13 -5.65 12.26
CA ASN A 99 0.87 -5.24 13.45
C ASN A 99 2.37 -5.04 13.17
N VAL A 100 2.98 -5.96 12.42
CA VAL A 100 4.39 -5.86 12.00
C VAL A 100 4.58 -4.66 11.08
N SER A 101 3.70 -4.47 10.09
CA SER A 101 3.76 -3.34 9.16
C SER A 101 3.64 -1.99 9.87
N GLN A 102 2.73 -1.90 10.85
CA GLN A 102 2.59 -0.70 11.69
C GLN A 102 3.88 -0.40 12.47
N LYS A 103 4.49 -1.42 13.09
CA LYS A 103 5.75 -1.27 13.84
C LYS A 103 6.89 -0.84 12.93
N VAL A 104 6.99 -1.42 11.72
CA VAL A 104 7.99 -1.01 10.73
C VAL A 104 7.80 0.45 10.34
N ARG A 105 6.55 0.88 10.05
CA ARG A 105 6.27 2.29 9.73
C ARG A 105 6.63 3.25 10.87
N GLN A 106 6.36 2.86 12.12
CA GLN A 106 6.76 3.65 13.30
C GLN A 106 8.29 3.74 13.41
N LEU A 107 8.99 2.64 13.16
CA LEU A 107 10.45 2.60 13.16
C LEU A 107 11.05 3.45 12.03
N ASP A 108 10.48 3.40 10.82
CA ASP A 108 10.92 4.21 9.69
C ASP A 108 10.74 5.70 9.96
N LEU A 109 9.63 6.10 10.59
CA LEU A 109 9.41 7.48 11.01
C LEU A 109 10.45 7.92 12.05
N ALA A 110 10.73 7.09 13.06
CA ALA A 110 11.75 7.38 14.06
C ALA A 110 13.15 7.47 13.42
N LYS A 111 13.48 6.55 12.52
CA LYS A 111 14.75 6.52 11.78
C LYS A 111 14.93 7.80 10.95
N THR A 112 13.89 8.23 10.25
CA THR A 112 13.91 9.46 9.44
C THR A 112 14.13 10.68 10.32
N ARG A 113 13.44 10.77 11.46
CA ARG A 113 13.66 11.85 12.44
C ARG A 113 15.08 11.86 12.98
N LEU A 114 15.64 10.69 13.30
CA LEU A 114 17.03 10.58 13.76
C LEU A 114 18.02 11.04 12.69
N TYR A 115 17.85 10.64 11.43
CA TYR A 115 18.71 11.14 10.36
C TYR A 115 18.65 12.66 10.20
N ASN A 116 17.45 13.25 10.33
CA ASN A 116 17.31 14.70 10.29
C ASN A 116 18.06 15.40 11.45
N VAL A 117 18.03 14.80 12.65
CA VAL A 117 18.77 15.33 13.80
C VAL A 117 20.28 15.15 13.62
N ILE A 118 20.74 14.02 13.10
CA ILE A 118 22.15 13.76 12.81
C ILE A 118 22.67 14.77 11.78
N GLN A 119 21.96 14.91 10.65
CA GLN A 119 22.32 15.86 9.60
C GLN A 119 22.41 17.28 10.17
N ARG A 120 21.42 17.68 10.97
CA ARG A 120 21.43 18.98 11.64
C ARG A 120 22.63 19.15 12.59
N ALA A 121 23.01 18.10 13.32
CA ALA A 121 24.18 18.16 14.20
C ALA A 121 25.47 18.32 13.39
N ASP A 122 25.63 17.56 12.30
CA ASP A 122 26.77 17.68 11.38
C ASP A 122 26.85 19.09 10.78
N ASP A 123 25.72 19.65 10.36
CA ASP A 123 25.61 21.00 9.80
C ASP A 123 26.01 22.09 10.80
N ILE A 124 25.55 21.99 12.05
CA ILE A 124 25.93 22.91 13.14
C ILE A 124 27.43 22.78 13.44
N LEU A 125 27.97 21.56 13.44
CA LEU A 125 29.41 21.34 13.66
C LEU A 125 30.23 21.95 12.54
N ASP A 126 29.84 21.76 11.28
CA ASP A 126 30.51 22.38 10.13
C ASP A 126 30.48 23.91 10.18
N LEU A 127 29.34 24.49 10.57
CA LEU A 127 29.23 25.93 10.79
C LEU A 127 30.20 26.41 11.88
N LYS A 128 30.22 25.73 13.03
CA LYS A 128 31.13 26.06 14.13
C LYS A 128 32.60 25.93 13.72
N PHE A 129 32.97 24.87 13.00
CA PHE A 129 34.34 24.72 12.49
C PHE A 129 34.73 25.86 11.56
N CYS A 130 33.81 26.35 10.72
CA CYS A 130 34.08 27.53 9.89
C CYS A 130 34.25 28.79 10.74
N THR A 131 33.40 29.00 11.76
CA THR A 131 33.47 30.16 12.66
C THR A 131 34.76 30.18 13.50
N ASP A 132 35.11 29.06 14.13
CA ASP A 132 36.31 28.95 14.97
C ASP A 132 37.59 28.99 14.12
N GLY A 133 37.57 28.34 12.96
CA GLY A 133 38.66 28.34 11.99
C GLY A 133 38.95 29.74 11.46
N VAL A 134 37.92 30.49 11.05
CA VAL A 134 38.11 31.86 10.53
C VAL A 134 38.62 32.82 11.62
N GLN A 135 38.12 32.71 12.85
CA GLN A 135 38.60 33.53 13.97
C GLN A 135 40.06 33.28 14.28
N THR A 136 40.46 32.01 14.28
CA THR A 136 41.84 31.60 14.57
C THR A 136 42.78 32.03 13.45
N ALA A 137 42.40 31.79 12.19
CA ALA A 137 43.18 32.18 11.03
C ALA A 137 43.38 33.71 10.94
N LEU A 138 42.32 34.49 11.17
CA LEU A 138 42.41 35.96 11.21
C LEU A 138 43.32 36.46 12.35
N ARG A 139 43.32 35.79 13.51
CA ARG A 139 44.20 36.14 14.64
C ARG A 139 45.67 35.87 14.34
N ASN A 140 45.95 34.81 13.59
CA ASN A 140 47.30 34.41 13.19
C ASN A 140 47.80 35.13 11.92
N GLU A 141 47.02 36.06 11.38
CA GLU A 141 47.26 36.71 10.07
C GLU A 141 47.39 35.73 8.90
N ASP A 142 46.84 34.52 9.03
CA ASP A 142 46.78 33.52 7.95
C ASP A 142 45.52 33.75 7.11
N TYR A 143 45.63 34.71 6.19
CA TYR A 143 44.52 35.13 5.34
C TYR A 143 44.11 34.06 4.31
N GLU A 144 44.99 33.11 4.00
CA GLU A 144 44.70 32.02 3.06
C GLU A 144 43.77 30.99 3.71
N GLN A 145 44.09 30.57 4.93
CA GLN A 145 43.21 29.67 5.69
C GLN A 145 41.89 30.35 6.07
N ALA A 146 41.91 31.65 6.38
CA ALA A 146 40.67 32.40 6.61
C ALA A 146 39.76 32.40 5.37
N ALA A 147 40.31 32.60 4.17
CA ALA A 147 39.57 32.51 2.92
C ALA A 147 39.01 31.10 2.67
N ALA A 148 39.76 30.06 3.02
CA ALA A 148 39.33 28.66 2.88
C ALA A 148 38.11 28.35 3.77
N HIS A 149 38.13 28.76 5.04
CA HIS A 149 37.00 28.58 5.96
C HIS A 149 35.75 29.36 5.51
N ILE A 150 35.91 30.58 5.00
CA ILE A 150 34.80 31.37 4.46
C ILE A 150 34.24 30.76 3.18
N HIS A 151 35.10 30.25 2.29
CA HIS A 151 34.67 29.56 1.09
C HIS A 151 33.86 28.29 1.42
N ARG A 152 34.31 27.51 2.42
CA ARG A 152 33.56 26.35 2.92
C ARG A 152 32.19 26.77 3.42
N TYR A 153 32.13 27.82 4.26
CA TYR A 153 30.88 28.41 4.74
C TYR A 153 29.92 28.79 3.58
N LEU A 154 30.40 29.54 2.59
CA LEU A 154 29.60 29.97 1.43
C LEU A 154 29.18 28.81 0.51
N SER A 155 29.79 27.64 0.66
CA SER A 155 29.44 26.42 -0.06
C SER A 155 28.44 25.54 0.70
N LEU A 156 28.14 25.84 1.97
CA LEU A 156 27.02 25.19 2.66
C LEU A 156 25.70 25.60 2.00
N ASP A 157 24.76 24.65 1.94
CA ASP A 157 23.43 24.92 1.42
C ASP A 157 22.67 25.87 2.37
N GLN A 158 21.98 26.86 1.81
CA GLN A 158 21.12 27.77 2.57
C GLN A 158 20.02 27.00 3.32
N SER A 159 19.53 25.90 2.73
CA SER A 159 18.51 25.04 3.35
C SER A 159 19.02 24.39 4.65
N VAL A 160 20.31 24.03 4.69
CA VAL A 160 21.01 23.44 5.84
C VAL A 160 21.16 24.45 7.00
N ILE A 161 21.43 25.71 6.67
CA ILE A 161 21.52 26.79 7.67
C ILE A 161 20.15 27.06 8.30
N GLU A 162 19.08 27.08 7.49
CA GLU A 162 17.71 27.26 7.99
C GLU A 162 17.20 26.07 8.81
N LEU A 163 17.54 24.83 8.43
CA LEU A 163 17.23 23.63 9.21
C LEU A 163 17.93 23.63 10.58
N SER A 164 19.16 24.15 10.63
CA SER A 164 19.93 24.31 11.86
C SER A 164 19.34 25.34 12.82
N ARG A 165 18.54 26.30 12.31
CA ARG A 165 17.86 27.36 13.06
C ARG A 165 16.59 26.90 13.80
N GLN A 166 16.19 25.64 13.68
CA GLN A 166 14.91 25.16 14.25
C GLN A 166 14.96 24.95 15.78
N GLY A 167 14.56 25.96 16.55
CA GLY A 167 14.48 25.91 18.01
C GLY A 167 15.16 27.12 18.64
N GLU A 168 14.56 27.71 19.67
CA GLU A 168 14.90 29.06 20.17
C GLU A 168 16.38 29.20 20.58
N GLU A 169 16.92 28.25 21.33
CA GLU A 169 18.33 28.31 21.78
C GLU A 169 19.33 28.10 20.62
N SER A 170 19.02 27.18 19.70
CA SER A 170 19.86 26.90 18.53
C SER A 170 19.85 28.05 17.52
N MET A 171 18.71 28.75 17.39
CA MET A 171 18.57 29.91 16.52
C MET A 171 19.54 31.02 16.91
N ILE A 172 19.60 31.37 18.20
CA ILE A 172 20.47 32.45 18.70
C ILE A 172 21.96 32.13 18.46
N ALA A 173 22.37 30.88 18.71
CA ALA A 173 23.76 30.46 18.55
C ALA A 173 24.20 30.39 17.06
N VAL A 174 23.32 29.90 16.19
CA VAL A 174 23.55 29.85 14.73
C VAL A 174 23.60 31.26 14.17
N ASP A 175 22.64 32.12 14.53
CA ASP A 175 22.59 33.50 14.06
C ASP A 175 23.84 34.30 14.47
N ALA A 176 24.31 34.13 15.72
CA ALA A 176 25.56 34.75 16.17
C ALA A 176 26.77 34.28 15.34
N SER A 177 26.83 32.99 15.00
CA SER A 177 27.91 32.41 14.19
C SER A 177 27.88 32.94 12.74
N LEU A 178 26.68 33.14 12.18
CA LEU A 178 26.47 33.71 10.85
C LEU A 178 26.90 35.17 10.77
N VAL A 179 26.49 36.00 11.74
CA VAL A 179 26.91 37.41 11.84
C VAL A 179 28.43 37.49 11.91
N LEU A 180 29.05 36.62 12.70
CA LEU A 180 30.50 36.60 12.86
C LEU A 180 31.23 36.23 11.55
N LEU A 181 30.74 35.22 10.84
CA LEU A 181 31.27 34.81 9.54
C LEU A 181 31.13 35.92 8.50
N GLN A 182 30.00 36.64 8.48
CA GLN A 182 29.78 37.79 7.61
C GLN A 182 30.73 38.95 7.94
N GLU A 183 30.94 39.26 9.22
CA GLU A 183 31.93 40.25 9.62
C GLU A 183 33.35 39.85 9.23
N ALA A 184 33.70 38.57 9.41
CA ALA A 184 35.00 38.04 9.04
C ALA A 184 35.23 38.13 7.52
N GLU A 185 34.21 37.85 6.71
CA GLU A 185 34.22 38.05 5.26
C GLU A 185 34.47 39.51 4.86
N GLN A 186 33.75 40.45 5.49
CA GLN A 186 33.94 41.88 5.23
C GLN A 186 35.35 42.34 5.63
N LYS A 187 35.85 41.93 6.79
CA LYS A 187 37.20 42.24 7.27
C LYS A 187 38.26 41.70 6.30
N LEU A 188 38.11 40.47 5.85
CA LEU A 188 39.04 39.85 4.89
C LEU A 188 39.04 40.58 3.54
N LYS A 189 37.86 40.97 3.02
CA LYS A 189 37.73 41.78 1.79
C LYS A 189 38.49 43.10 1.86
N VAL A 190 38.38 43.83 2.98
CA VAL A 190 39.09 45.10 3.19
C VAL A 190 40.60 44.89 3.27
N ILE A 191 41.06 43.85 3.97
CA ILE A 191 42.49 43.55 4.12
C ILE A 191 43.13 43.17 2.78
N VAL A 192 42.47 42.32 1.98
CA VAL A 192 42.95 41.90 0.64
C VAL A 192 42.97 43.08 -0.34
N ALA A 193 42.03 44.02 -0.24
CA ALA A 193 42.03 45.24 -1.04
C ALA A 193 43.23 46.14 -0.72
N LYS A 194 43.60 46.25 0.56
CA LYS A 194 44.66 47.14 1.08
C LYS A 194 46.08 46.55 0.98
N LYS A 195 46.26 45.22 1.04
CA LYS A 195 47.57 44.54 0.95
C LYS A 195 47.81 43.92 -0.44
N PRO A 196 48.67 44.50 -1.32
CA PRO A 196 48.89 43.99 -2.68
C PRO A 196 49.60 42.63 -2.75
N LYS A 197 50.36 42.23 -1.71
CA LYS A 197 51.02 40.91 -1.65
C LYS A 197 50.05 39.74 -1.47
N SER A 198 48.90 39.96 -0.84
CA SER A 198 47.82 38.94 -0.69
C SER A 198 46.96 38.78 -1.94
N LYS A 199 46.99 39.73 -2.89
CA LYS A 199 46.25 39.62 -4.15
C LYS A 199 46.72 38.43 -5.00
N ALA A 200 47.99 38.05 -4.88
CA ALA A 200 48.56 36.89 -5.58
C ALA A 200 47.96 35.54 -5.10
N VAL A 201 47.68 35.41 -3.80
CA VAL A 201 47.06 34.20 -3.21
C VAL A 201 45.57 34.07 -3.58
N CYS A 202 44.87 35.19 -3.74
CA CYS A 202 43.48 35.16 -4.19
C CYS A 202 43.35 34.82 -5.69
N LEU A 203 44.35 35.17 -6.50
CA LEU A 203 44.41 34.86 -7.94
C LEU A 203 44.71 33.38 -8.19
N THR A 204 45.50 32.70 -7.36
CA THR A 204 45.76 31.25 -7.49
C THR A 204 44.51 30.40 -7.17
N TRP A 205 43.65 30.87 -6.26
CA TRP A 205 42.34 30.25 -5.99
C TRP A 205 41.39 30.26 -7.20
N SER A 206 41.47 31.29 -8.06
CA SER A 206 40.63 31.39 -9.27
C SER A 206 41.05 30.43 -10.40
N ALA A 207 42.25 29.84 -10.33
CA ALA A 207 42.83 29.02 -11.38
C ALA A 207 42.66 27.50 -11.17
N HIS A 208 42.02 27.05 -10.08
CA HIS A 208 41.80 25.62 -9.82
C HIS A 208 40.64 25.05 -10.67
N PRO A 209 40.85 23.98 -11.47
CA PRO A 209 39.94 23.56 -12.55
C PRO A 209 38.63 22.88 -12.11
N LEU A 210 38.28 22.86 -10.82
CA LEU A 210 36.99 22.31 -10.36
C LEU A 210 35.82 23.33 -10.41
N SER A 211 36.03 24.52 -10.97
CA SER A 211 35.10 25.66 -10.91
C SER A 211 34.32 25.92 -12.22
N SER A 212 33.74 24.89 -12.84
CA SER A 212 32.98 25.08 -14.10
C SER A 212 31.56 25.62 -13.90
N LYS A 213 30.97 25.51 -12.71
CA LYS A 213 29.61 26.05 -12.41
C LYS A 213 29.58 27.30 -11.54
N ILE A 214 30.69 27.63 -10.87
CA ILE A 214 30.78 28.74 -9.90
C ILE A 214 31.25 30.04 -10.57
N SER A 215 31.78 29.95 -11.79
CA SER A 215 32.32 31.08 -12.55
C SER A 215 31.33 32.25 -12.73
N TYR A 216 30.03 31.97 -12.94
CA TYR A 216 29.06 33.05 -13.21
C TYR A 216 28.72 33.92 -11.98
N ARG A 217 28.71 33.35 -10.77
CA ARG A 217 28.42 34.12 -9.54
C ARG A 217 29.64 34.86 -9.01
N LEU A 218 30.85 34.28 -9.13
CA LEU A 218 32.09 34.98 -8.76
C LEU A 218 32.45 36.10 -9.75
N VAL A 219 32.22 35.92 -11.05
CA VAL A 219 32.39 37.00 -12.04
C VAL A 219 31.47 38.19 -11.72
N THR A 220 30.23 37.92 -11.29
CA THR A 220 29.30 39.00 -10.90
C THR A 220 29.76 39.75 -9.66
N ILE A 221 30.29 39.06 -8.64
CA ILE A 221 30.85 39.69 -7.44
C ILE A 221 32.12 40.49 -7.77
N PHE A 222 32.98 39.99 -8.67
CA PHE A 222 34.17 40.71 -9.12
C PHE A 222 33.81 41.95 -9.94
N GLN A 223 32.78 41.88 -10.78
CA GLN A 223 32.32 43.00 -11.61
C GLN A 223 31.61 44.09 -10.79
N ILE A 224 30.95 43.71 -9.70
CA ILE A 224 30.38 44.65 -8.71
C ILE A 224 31.48 45.27 -7.82
N PHE A 225 32.51 44.51 -7.43
CA PHE A 225 33.58 45.01 -6.53
C PHE A 225 34.69 45.81 -7.24
N PHE A 226 34.96 45.57 -8.53
CA PHE A 226 36.05 46.23 -9.26
C PHE A 226 35.62 47.29 -10.28
N GLY A 227 34.32 47.58 -10.43
CA GLY A 227 33.84 48.78 -11.11
C GLY A 227 34.39 48.99 -12.53
N PHE A 228 34.49 47.93 -13.33
CA PHE A 228 34.87 48.05 -14.74
C PHE A 228 33.61 48.35 -15.57
N SER A 229 33.24 49.64 -15.65
CA SER A 229 32.27 50.10 -16.63
C SER A 229 32.91 49.96 -18.01
N ARG A 230 32.45 48.95 -18.78
CA ARG A 230 32.80 48.79 -20.19
C ARG A 230 32.49 50.12 -20.92
N SER A 231 33.53 50.76 -21.46
CA SER A 231 33.40 51.51 -22.71
C SER A 231 33.69 50.61 -23.88
#